data_AF-A0A4Z0PA25-F1
#
_entry.id   AF-A0A4Z0PA25-F1
#
_cell.length_a   1.000
_cell.length_b   1.000
_cell.length_c   1.000
_cell.angle_alpha   90.00
_cell.angle_beta   90.00
_cell.angle_gamma   90.00
#
_symmetry.space_group_name_H-M   'P 1'
#
loop_
_entity.id
_entity.type
_entity.pdbx_description
1 polymer ?
#
loop_
_entity_poly.entity_id
_entity_poly.type
_entity_poly.pdbx_seq_one_letter_code
_entity_poly.pdbx_strand_id
1 'polypeptide(L)'
;MENMHILFWLLKDIGWCMIWKPLGLSMIIPTLSIAVLITWRTREIKAELAHNLAIVFWISANSYWMISEFFGFDTVHVWGSITGKHMALVPFLTGLAILLYYYLVQKPQETRTEQVATL
;
A
#
# COMPACT_ATOMS: atom_id res chain seq x y z
N MET A 1 -16.90 12.42 -5.01
CA MET A 1 -15.42 12.49 -5.06
C MET A 1 -14.73 11.36 -4.27
N GLU A 2 -15.47 10.36 -3.78
CA GLU A 2 -14.91 9.27 -2.96
C GLU A 2 -14.07 8.28 -3.79
N ASN A 3 -14.49 7.92 -5.00
CA ASN A 3 -13.83 6.88 -5.83
C ASN A 3 -12.79 7.41 -6.82
N MET A 4 -12.53 8.72 -6.83
CA MET A 4 -11.64 9.35 -7.82
C MET A 4 -10.17 8.94 -7.65
N HIS A 5 -9.81 8.44 -6.46
CA HIS A 5 -8.50 7.87 -6.17
C HIS A 5 -8.19 6.62 -7.02
N ILE A 6 -9.21 5.84 -7.36
CA ILE A 6 -9.09 4.64 -8.21
C ILE A 6 -8.67 5.05 -9.62
N LEU A 7 -9.15 6.19 -10.13
CA LEU A 7 -8.75 6.69 -11.44
C LEU A 7 -7.25 6.99 -11.49
N PHE A 8 -6.70 7.68 -10.49
CA PHE A 8 -5.26 7.97 -10.43
C PHE A 8 -4.43 6.69 -10.35
N TRP A 9 -4.91 5.69 -9.62
CA TRP A 9 -4.27 4.39 -9.54
C TRP A 9 -4.24 3.68 -10.91
N LEU A 10 -5.38 3.63 -11.61
CA LEU A 10 -5.45 3.01 -12.93
C LEU A 10 -4.57 3.75 -13.96
N LEU A 11 -4.53 5.09 -13.93
CA LEU A 11 -3.67 5.87 -14.82
C LEU A 11 -2.18 5.62 -14.55
N LYS A 12 -1.77 5.55 -13.27
CA LYS A 12 -0.42 5.14 -12.88
C LYS A 12 -0.10 3.76 -13.47
N ASP A 13 -0.98 2.79 -13.28
CA ASP A 13 -0.73 1.39 -13.64
C ASP A 13 -0.75 1.17 -15.17
N ILE A 14 -1.57 1.91 -15.91
CA ILE A 14 -1.50 1.96 -17.38
C ILE A 14 -0.16 2.56 -17.83
N GLY A 15 0.27 3.65 -17.19
CA GLY A 15 1.59 4.25 -17.44
C GLY A 15 2.74 3.27 -17.15
N TRP A 16 2.59 2.43 -16.13
CA TRP A 16 3.53 1.36 -15.83
C TRP A 16 3.52 0.27 -16.90
N CYS A 17 2.35 -0.26 -17.25
CA CYS A 17 2.20 -1.34 -18.23
C CYS A 17 2.74 -0.95 -19.62
N MET A 18 2.61 0.33 -20.00
CA MET A 18 3.12 0.87 -21.26
C MET A 18 4.58 1.38 -21.16
N ILE A 19 5.22 1.26 -19.98
CA ILE A 19 6.57 1.76 -19.68
C ILE A 19 6.70 3.27 -19.98
N TRP A 20 5.61 4.01 -19.78
CA TRP A 20 5.57 5.47 -19.90
C TRP A 20 6.07 6.12 -18.61
N LYS A 21 7.40 6.18 -18.48
CA LYS A 21 8.11 6.70 -17.31
C LYS A 21 7.57 8.03 -16.74
N PRO A 22 7.37 9.10 -17.54
CA PRO A 22 6.91 10.38 -16.99
C PRO A 22 5.46 10.32 -16.48
N LEU A 23 4.58 9.56 -17.15
CA LEU A 23 3.20 9.38 -16.70
C LEU A 23 3.16 8.55 -15.42
N GLY A 24 3.86 7.42 -15.39
CA GLY A 24 3.93 6.56 -14.21
C GLY A 24 4.48 7.30 -12.98
N LEU A 25 5.63 7.99 -13.10
CA LEU A 25 6.22 8.73 -11.98
C LEU A 25 5.33 9.88 -11.48
N SER A 26 4.79 10.69 -12.39
CA SER A 26 3.94 11.83 -12.00
C SER A 26 2.68 11.39 -11.28
N MET A 27 2.13 10.21 -11.61
CA MET A 27 0.93 9.66 -10.98
C MET A 27 1.18 8.99 -9.62
N ILE A 28 2.42 8.70 -9.22
CA ILE A 28 2.72 8.20 -7.86
C ILE A 28 2.26 9.20 -6.80
N ILE A 29 2.63 10.48 -6.97
CA ILE A 29 2.38 11.54 -5.99
C ILE A 29 0.88 11.69 -5.70
N PRO A 30 -0.01 11.93 -6.69
CA PRO A 30 -1.43 12.08 -6.42
C PRO A 30 -2.05 10.80 -5.84
N THR A 31 -1.62 9.62 -6.31
CA THR A 31 -2.16 8.33 -5.84
C THR A 31 -1.82 8.09 -4.36
N LEU A 32 -0.56 8.28 -3.98
CA LEU A 32 -0.10 8.09 -2.61
C LEU A 32 -0.67 9.17 -1.68
N SER A 33 -0.73 10.42 -2.15
CA SER A 33 -1.28 11.53 -1.37
C SER A 33 -2.73 11.28 -0.98
N ILE A 34 -3.56 10.83 -1.92
CA ILE A 34 -4.96 10.53 -1.64
C ILE A 34 -5.11 9.31 -0.72
N ALA A 35 -4.31 8.25 -0.91
CA ALA A 35 -4.32 7.08 -0.03
C ALA A 35 -4.00 7.45 1.43
N VAL A 36 -2.98 8.31 1.64
CA VAL A 36 -2.63 8.82 2.97
C VAL A 36 -3.75 9.71 3.54
N LEU A 37 -4.38 10.54 2.71
CA LEU A 37 -5.46 11.42 3.13
C LEU A 37 -6.70 10.62 3.57
N ILE A 38 -7.06 9.55 2.85
CA ILE A 38 -8.13 8.60 3.23
C ILE A 38 -7.79 7.92 4.56
N THR A 39 -6.55 7.46 4.71
CA THR A 39 -6.07 6.82 5.95
C THR A 39 -6.18 7.79 7.13
N TRP A 40 -5.81 9.06 6.95
CA TRP A 40 -5.91 10.07 7.99
C TRP A 40 -7.37 10.38 8.35
N ARG A 41 -8.25 10.50 7.34
CA ARG A 41 -9.68 10.79 7.52
C ARG A 41 -10.41 9.69 8.30
N THR A 42 -10.04 8.43 8.06
CA THR A 42 -10.71 7.25 8.64
C THR A 42 -10.02 6.72 9.91
N ARG A 43 -9.05 7.45 10.45
CA ARG A 43 -8.23 7.02 11.60
C ARG A 43 -9.00 6.73 12.88
N GLU A 44 -10.23 7.24 13.01
CA GLU A 44 -11.06 7.01 14.19
C GLU A 44 -11.62 5.59 14.23
N ILE A 45 -11.78 4.95 13.07
CA ILE A 45 -12.21 3.56 12.96
C ILE A 45 -10.98 2.68 12.80
N LYS A 46 -10.62 1.96 13.85
CA LYS A 46 -9.43 1.08 13.90
C LYS A 46 -9.38 0.08 12.74
N ALA A 47 -10.55 -0.47 12.37
CA ALA A 47 -10.72 -1.36 11.23
C ALA A 47 -10.28 -0.72 9.92
N GLU A 48 -10.85 0.44 9.61
CA GLU A 48 -10.58 1.21 8.40
C GLU A 48 -9.13 1.69 8.38
N LEU A 49 -8.61 2.16 9.52
CA LEU A 49 -7.23 2.60 9.64
C LEU A 49 -6.24 1.48 9.26
N ALA A 50 -6.42 0.26 9.78
CA ALA A 50 -5.54 -0.86 9.47
C ALA A 50 -5.58 -1.23 7.99
N HIS A 51 -6.77 -1.26 7.38
CA HIS A 51 -6.93 -1.56 5.95
C HIS A 51 -6.35 -0.45 5.06
N ASN A 52 -6.65 0.81 5.36
CA ASN A 52 -6.18 1.96 4.59
C ASN A 52 -4.66 2.11 4.70
N LEU A 53 -4.08 1.85 5.88
CA LEU A 53 -2.63 1.83 6.07
C LEU A 53 -1.98 0.71 5.24
N ALA A 54 -2.58 -0.47 5.20
CA ALA A 54 -2.10 -1.56 4.36
C ALA A 54 -2.14 -1.20 2.87
N ILE A 55 -3.19 -0.50 2.41
CA ILE A 55 -3.28 0.02 1.03
C ILE A 55 -2.17 1.05 0.76
N VAL A 56 -1.87 1.95 1.70
CA VAL A 56 -0.76 2.92 1.56
C VAL A 56 0.58 2.21 1.38
N PHE A 57 0.88 1.21 2.21
CA PHE A 57 2.10 0.41 2.08
C PHE A 57 2.13 -0.38 0.76
N TRP A 58 1.00 -0.90 0.32
CA TRP A 58 0.89 -1.60 -0.96
C TRP A 58 1.15 -0.67 -2.15
N ILE A 59 0.53 0.51 -2.19
CA ILE A 59 0.75 1.52 -3.24
C ILE A 59 2.22 1.96 -3.25
N SER A 60 2.83 2.12 -2.07
CA SER A 60 4.25 2.46 -1.94
C SER A 60 5.15 1.35 -2.49
N ALA A 61 4.83 0.08 -2.20
CA ALA A 61 5.54 -1.08 -2.72
C ALA A 61 5.46 -1.17 -4.25
N ASN A 62 4.26 -1.02 -4.81
CA ASN A 62 4.03 -0.97 -6.25
C ASN A 62 4.79 0.18 -6.92
N SER A 63 4.82 1.35 -6.28
CA SER A 63 5.54 2.51 -6.81
C SER A 63 7.04 2.26 -6.81
N TYR A 64 7.58 1.64 -5.76
CA TYR A 64 8.98 1.25 -5.70
C TYR A 64 9.35 0.21 -6.77
N TRP A 65 8.53 -0.83 -6.96
CA TRP A 65 8.74 -1.81 -8.03
C TRP A 65 8.72 -1.14 -9.41
N MET A 66 7.72 -0.32 -9.70
CA MET A 66 7.65 0.43 -10.96
C MET A 66 8.90 1.29 -11.21
N ILE A 67 9.39 2.00 -10.18
CA ILE A 67 10.64 2.78 -10.28
C ILE A 67 11.82 1.84 -10.57
N SER A 68 11.90 0.67 -9.92
CA SER A 68 12.97 -0.29 -10.17
C SER A 68 13.03 -0.79 -11.62
N GLU A 69 11.89 -0.99 -12.25
CA GLU A 69 11.81 -1.38 -13.66
C GLU A 69 12.13 -0.21 -14.60
N PHE A 70 11.64 0.99 -14.30
CA PHE A 70 11.90 2.17 -15.14
C PHE A 70 13.37 2.57 -15.20
N PHE A 71 14.10 2.37 -14.11
CA PHE A 71 15.52 2.69 -14.02
C PHE A 71 16.42 1.45 -14.22
N GLY A 72 15.83 0.28 -14.51
CA GLY A 72 16.56 -0.94 -14.86
C GLY A 72 17.42 -1.51 -13.73
N PHE A 73 17.08 -1.22 -12.47
CA PHE A 73 17.76 -1.79 -11.30
C PHE A 73 17.01 -2.98 -10.69
N ASP A 74 15.94 -3.43 -11.35
CA ASP A 74 15.21 -4.67 -11.06
C ASP A 74 16.11 -5.92 -11.16
N THR A 75 17.12 -5.88 -12.04
CA THR A 75 18.13 -6.93 -12.27
C THR A 75 19.46 -6.67 -11.56
N VAL A 76 19.65 -5.49 -10.97
CA VAL A 76 20.86 -5.17 -10.21
C VAL A 76 20.80 -5.96 -8.90
N HIS A 77 21.81 -6.79 -8.68
CA HIS A 77 21.99 -7.53 -7.45
C HIS A 77 22.38 -6.56 -6.34
N VAL A 78 21.46 -6.32 -5.41
CA VAL A 78 21.65 -5.40 -4.28
C VAL A 78 22.41 -6.13 -3.16
N TRP A 79 22.13 -7.42 -2.96
CA TRP A 79 22.83 -8.27 -1.98
C TRP A 79 22.67 -9.76 -2.31
N GLY A 80 23.76 -10.47 -2.62
CA GLY A 80 23.69 -11.89 -2.97
C GLY A 80 22.79 -12.16 -4.18
N SER A 81 21.76 -13.01 -4.05
CA SER A 81 20.72 -13.28 -5.08
C SER A 81 19.50 -12.33 -5.01
N ILE A 82 19.51 -11.37 -4.09
CA ILE A 82 18.43 -10.40 -3.90
C ILE A 82 18.63 -9.27 -4.91
N THR A 83 17.77 -9.26 -5.92
CA THR A 83 17.73 -8.18 -6.92
C THR A 83 16.85 -7.01 -6.46
N GLY A 84 16.98 -5.83 -7.08
CA GLY A 84 16.23 -4.61 -6.68
C GLY A 84 14.72 -4.80 -6.55
N LYS A 85 14.10 -5.67 -7.35
CA LYS A 85 12.66 -6.03 -7.22
C LYS A 85 12.30 -6.65 -5.87
N HIS A 86 13.20 -7.39 -5.23
CA HIS A 86 12.94 -8.01 -3.93
C HIS A 86 12.89 -6.99 -2.79
N MET A 87 13.47 -5.80 -2.98
CA MET A 87 13.34 -4.71 -2.01
C MET A 87 11.89 -4.18 -1.95
N ALA A 88 11.11 -4.34 -3.03
CA ALA A 88 9.68 -4.04 -3.03
C ALA A 88 8.89 -4.96 -2.10
N LEU A 89 9.38 -6.18 -1.82
CA LEU A 89 8.70 -7.12 -0.92
C LEU A 89 8.64 -6.61 0.52
N VAL A 90 9.60 -5.79 0.94
CA VAL A 90 9.62 -5.23 2.31
C VAL A 90 8.33 -4.44 2.60
N PRO A 91 7.97 -3.40 1.84
CA PRO A 91 6.70 -2.69 2.06
C PRO A 91 5.45 -3.56 1.81
N PHE A 92 5.50 -4.53 0.88
CA PHE A 92 4.40 -5.51 0.72
C PHE A 92 4.16 -6.34 1.99
N LEU A 93 5.22 -6.88 2.57
CA LEU A 93 5.17 -7.68 3.79
C LEU A 93 4.75 -6.83 4.98
N THR A 94 5.18 -5.57 5.06
CA THR A 94 4.73 -4.63 6.09
C THR A 94 3.22 -4.39 6.00
N GLY A 95 2.68 -4.13 4.80
CA GLY A 95 1.24 -3.97 4.60
C GLY A 95 0.45 -5.24 4.98
N LEU A 96 0.94 -6.42 4.58
CA LEU A 96 0.35 -7.70 4.95
C LEU A 96 0.39 -7.93 6.47
N ALA A 97 1.51 -7.64 7.12
CA ALA A 97 1.67 -7.80 8.57
C ALA A 97 0.68 -6.93 9.35
N ILE A 98 0.43 -5.70 8.89
CA ILE A 98 -0.57 -4.79 9.50
C ILE A 98 -1.97 -5.39 9.41
N LEU A 99 -2.36 -5.94 8.25
CA LEU A 99 -3.65 -6.62 8.09
C LEU A 99 -3.75 -7.86 8.97
N LEU A 100 -2.72 -8.71 8.96
CA LEU A 100 -2.68 -9.92 9.78
C LEU A 100 -2.78 -9.59 11.27
N TYR A 101 -2.06 -8.58 11.74
CA TYR A 101 -2.16 -8.11 13.12
C TYR A 101 -3.59 -7.66 13.47
N TYR A 102 -4.22 -6.88 12.59
CA TYR A 102 -5.58 -6.43 12.79
C TYR A 102 -6.57 -7.62 12.92
N TYR A 103 -6.50 -8.58 12.00
CA TYR A 103 -7.43 -9.72 12.00
C TYR A 103 -7.17 -10.74 13.11
N LEU A 104 -5.91 -10.99 13.46
CA LEU A 104 -5.54 -12.03 14.42
C LEU A 104 -5.55 -11.55 15.88
N VAL A 105 -5.29 -10.26 16.11
CA VAL A 105 -5.14 -9.71 17.48
C VAL A 105 -6.26 -8.72 17.78
N GLN A 106 -6.45 -7.73 16.91
CA GLN A 106 -7.28 -6.58 17.24
C GLN A 106 -8.78 -6.87 17.12
N LYS A 107 -9.22 -7.50 16.03
CA LYS A 107 -10.62 -7.88 15.83
C LYS A 107 -11.16 -8.80 16.95
N PRO A 108 -10.45 -9.86 17.39
CA PRO A 108 -10.88 -10.67 18.53
C PRO A 108 -10.99 -9.89 19.85
N GLN A 109 -10.10 -8.92 20.08
CA GLN A 109 -10.14 -8.08 21.28
C GLN A 109 -11.35 -7.14 21.29
N GLU A 110 -11.70 -6.57 20.14
CA GLU A 110 -12.90 -5.74 19.98
C GLU A 110 -14.17 -6.56 20.24
N THR A 111 -14.29 -7.75 19.63
CA THR A 111 -15.43 -8.66 19.87
C THR A 111 -15.55 -9.09 21.34
N ARG A 112 -14.42 -9.36 22.02
CA ARG A 112 -14.42 -9.71 23.45
C ARG A 112 -14.87 -8.53 24.33
N THR A 113 -14.49 -7.30 23.98
CA THR A 113 -14.85 -6.09 24.73
C THR A 113 -16.34 -5.78 24.59
N GLU A 114 -16.91 -5.92 23.39
CA GLU A 114 -18.34 -5.75 23.15
C GLU A 114 -19.19 -6.77 23.94
N GLN A 115 -18.74 -8.03 24.03
CA GLN A 115 -19.41 -9.06 24.82
C GLN A 115 -19.39 -8.76 26.33
N VAL A 116 -18.32 -8.18 26.85
CA VAL A 116 -18.23 -7.81 28.28
C VAL A 116 -19.11 -6.58 28.59
N ALA A 117 -19.24 -5.64 27.67
CA ALA A 117 -20.05 -4.43 27.86
C ALA A 117 -21.58 -4.70 27.80
N THR A 118 -21.99 -5.86 27.30
CA THR A 118 -23.40 -6.26 27.18
C THR A 118 -23.90 -7.18 28.31
N LEU A 119 -23.02 -7.59 29.23
CA LEU A 119 -23.32 -8.35 30.44
C LEU A 119 -23.51 -7.44 31.65
#